data_AF-A0A8P4G3X4-F1
#
_entry.id   AF-A0A8P4G3X4-F1
#
_cell.length_a   1.000
_cell.length_b   1.000
_cell.length_c   1.000
_cell.angle_alpha   90.00
_cell.angle_beta   90.00
_cell.angle_gamma   90.00
#
_symmetry.space_group_name_H-M   'P 1'
#
loop_
_entity.id
_entity.type
_entity.pdbx_description
1 polymer ?
#
loop_
_entity_poly.entity_id
_entity_poly.type
_entity_poly.pdbx_seq_one_letter_code
_entity_poly.pdbx_strand_id
1 'polypeptide(L)'
;MFANIALRTVLKSSATVLRESGAVCSALSANTRTYSSALLSGGRRVSCVAGSFAVSPPVRHYARGAKKRKTTPEGLFSDLSPTMLKVDYTAVPLAQTTDDLVKRLLSLELASHSDKLKLKTEQMIEKVQRDKNDRSSVEVQVAMLTARIRNYQEHLQKHHKDIANKRRMLMAIDRRKKLLKNLRLVRYDAFEKVCEQLGITYTFPPEYYRRVTRRWLAKKAFCLKVFKAVQKQKAEQKMSSASTNTKAAETKA
;
A
#
# COMPACT_ATOMS: atom_id res chain seq x y z
N MET A 1 -7.86 52.78 -8.83
CA MET A 1 -9.23 53.13 -8.38
C MET A 1 -9.93 51.86 -7.98
N PHE A 2 -10.39 51.83 -6.73
CA PHE A 2 -10.85 50.66 -5.99
C PHE A 2 -12.26 50.24 -6.42
N ALA A 3 -12.49 48.93 -6.50
CA ALA A 3 -13.82 48.35 -6.28
C ALA A 3 -13.67 47.00 -5.59
N ASN A 4 -13.65 47.06 -4.26
CA ASN A 4 -13.86 45.95 -3.35
C ASN A 4 -15.30 45.44 -3.49
N ILE A 5 -15.48 44.16 -3.79
CA ILE A 5 -16.75 43.46 -3.53
C ILE A 5 -16.47 42.35 -2.54
N ALA A 6 -16.62 42.72 -1.27
CA ALA A 6 -16.69 41.83 -0.14
C ALA A 6 -18.11 41.27 -0.02
N LEU A 7 -18.27 39.94 -0.07
CA LEU A 7 -19.48 39.29 0.43
C LEU A 7 -19.10 38.05 1.26
N ARG A 8 -19.00 38.33 2.57
CA ARG A 8 -19.56 37.59 3.71
C ARG A 8 -19.37 36.07 3.77
N THR A 9 -18.42 35.73 4.64
CA THR A 9 -18.38 34.55 5.51
C THR A 9 -19.75 34.09 6.02
N VAL A 10 -20.06 32.80 5.88
CA VAL A 10 -20.99 32.09 6.76
C VAL A 10 -20.25 30.90 7.38
N LEU A 11 -19.68 31.17 8.55
CA LEU A 11 -19.30 30.15 9.53
C LEU A 11 -20.60 29.58 10.10
N LYS A 12 -20.84 28.28 9.90
CA LYS A 12 -21.76 27.51 10.73
C LYS A 12 -20.95 26.53 11.56
N SER A 13 -20.51 27.03 12.71
CA SER A 13 -20.17 26.25 13.88
C SER A 13 -21.46 25.74 14.54
N SER A 14 -21.57 24.43 14.70
CA SER A 14 -22.39 23.79 15.75
C SER A 14 -21.46 22.76 16.39
N ALA A 15 -20.79 23.10 17.48
CA ALA A 15 -21.31 22.92 18.84
C ALA A 15 -21.67 21.45 19.12
N THR A 16 -20.67 20.73 19.64
CA THR A 16 -20.74 19.92 20.85
C THR A 16 -22.01 19.08 21.09
N VAL A 17 -21.85 17.75 21.01
CA VAL A 17 -22.46 16.83 21.98
C VAL A 17 -21.36 15.88 22.46
N LEU A 18 -20.75 16.25 23.58
CA LEU A 18 -20.15 15.30 24.51
C LEU A 18 -21.31 14.66 25.28
N ARG A 19 -21.40 13.33 25.27
CA ARG A 19 -21.87 12.60 26.45
C ARG A 19 -21.28 11.20 26.47
N GLU A 20 -20.58 10.96 27.57
CA GLU A 20 -20.05 9.70 28.04
C GLU A 20 -21.17 8.69 28.34
N SER A 21 -20.89 7.42 28.09
CA SER A 21 -21.19 6.36 29.05
C SER A 21 -20.47 5.08 28.65
N GLY A 22 -19.49 4.70 29.46
CA GLY A 22 -19.07 3.32 29.54
C GLY A 22 -20.23 2.49 30.09
N ALA A 23 -20.46 1.33 29.49
CA ALA A 23 -21.21 0.26 30.12
C ALA A 23 -20.54 -1.06 29.72
N VAL A 24 -19.76 -1.56 30.67
CA VAL A 24 -19.37 -2.96 30.79
C VAL A 24 -20.65 -3.75 31.01
N CYS A 25 -20.98 -4.69 30.13
CA CYS A 25 -21.97 -5.73 30.42
C CYS A 25 -21.62 -7.00 29.65
N SER A 26 -20.92 -7.87 30.36
CA SER A 26 -20.99 -9.31 30.22
C SER A 26 -22.44 -9.79 30.28
N ALA A 27 -22.85 -10.58 29.30
CA ALA A 27 -23.96 -11.51 29.46
C ALA A 27 -23.63 -12.79 28.69
N LEU A 28 -23.27 -13.82 29.45
CA LEU A 28 -23.32 -15.20 29.03
C LEU A 28 -24.75 -15.53 28.58
N SER A 29 -24.88 -16.20 27.45
CA SER A 29 -25.96 -17.16 27.25
C SER A 29 -25.40 -18.28 26.38
N ALA A 30 -25.09 -19.38 27.06
CA ALA A 30 -24.81 -20.66 26.44
C ALA A 30 -26.06 -21.12 25.69
N ASN A 31 -25.90 -21.48 24.43
CA ASN A 31 -26.82 -22.37 23.75
C ASN A 31 -26.03 -23.57 23.24
N THR A 32 -25.97 -24.59 24.08
CA THR A 32 -25.62 -25.97 23.71
C THR A 32 -26.74 -26.51 22.83
N ARG A 33 -26.56 -26.45 21.51
CA ARG A 33 -27.37 -27.29 20.62
C ARG A 33 -26.79 -28.69 20.63
N THR A 34 -27.44 -29.53 21.41
CA THR A 34 -27.43 -30.98 21.35
C THR A 34 -27.65 -31.45 19.90
N TYR A 35 -26.68 -32.18 19.36
CA TYR A 35 -26.90 -33.00 18.17
C TYR A 35 -27.53 -34.32 18.63
N SER A 36 -28.85 -34.41 18.51
CA SER A 36 -29.57 -35.68 18.62
C SER A 36 -29.33 -36.48 17.34
N SER A 37 -28.74 -37.66 17.52
CA SER A 37 -28.72 -38.76 16.57
C SER A 37 -30.16 -39.23 16.30
N ALA A 38 -30.56 -39.20 15.03
CA ALA A 38 -31.73 -39.92 14.56
C ALA A 38 -31.35 -40.68 13.28
N LEU A 39 -31.12 -41.97 13.46
CA LEU A 39 -31.20 -42.98 12.42
C LEU A 39 -32.61 -42.95 11.82
N LEU A 40 -32.74 -42.59 10.55
CA LEU A 40 -33.83 -43.09 9.72
C LEU A 40 -33.23 -43.58 8.40
N SER A 41 -33.18 -44.90 8.31
CA SER A 41 -33.27 -45.67 7.08
C SER A 41 -34.40 -45.11 6.21
N GLY A 42 -34.06 -44.71 4.98
CA GLY A 42 -35.03 -44.14 4.05
C GLY A 42 -34.40 -43.98 2.69
N GLY A 43 -34.11 -45.09 2.02
CA GLY A 43 -33.68 -45.09 0.62
C GLY A 43 -34.76 -44.45 -0.25
N ARG A 44 -34.51 -43.21 -0.71
CA ARG A 44 -35.28 -42.64 -1.83
C ARG A 44 -34.81 -43.32 -3.10
N ARG A 45 -35.60 -44.30 -3.56
CA ARG A 45 -35.60 -44.74 -4.96
C ARG A 45 -35.99 -43.53 -5.82
N VAL A 46 -35.01 -43.00 -6.55
CA VAL A 46 -35.27 -42.07 -7.66
C VAL A 46 -35.89 -42.91 -8.78
N SER A 47 -37.14 -42.62 -9.13
CA SER A 47 -37.76 -43.16 -10.34
C SER A 47 -36.99 -42.63 -11.55
N CYS A 48 -36.31 -43.52 -12.26
CA CYS A 48 -35.71 -43.24 -13.54
C CYS A 48 -36.81 -43.21 -14.61
N VAL A 49 -37.24 -42.00 -15.00
CA VAL A 49 -37.91 -41.81 -16.29
C VAL A 49 -36.87 -42.04 -17.38
N ALA A 50 -37.09 -43.06 -18.21
CA ALA A 50 -36.25 -43.37 -19.36
C ALA A 50 -36.30 -42.18 -20.34
N GLY A 51 -35.13 -41.59 -20.62
CA GLY A 51 -34.97 -40.54 -21.64
C GLY A 51 -34.26 -39.26 -21.19
N SER A 52 -33.91 -39.11 -19.91
CA SER A 52 -33.12 -37.95 -19.46
C SER A 52 -31.64 -38.33 -19.39
N PHE A 53 -30.84 -37.86 -20.36
CA PHE A 53 -29.38 -37.84 -20.22
C PHE A 53 -29.04 -37.04 -18.96
N ALA A 54 -28.67 -37.74 -17.89
CA ALA A 54 -28.18 -37.13 -16.68
C ALA A 54 -26.82 -36.48 -17.01
N VAL A 55 -26.85 -35.20 -17.36
CA VAL A 55 -25.63 -34.38 -17.38
C VAL A 55 -25.09 -34.40 -15.95
N SER A 56 -23.98 -35.11 -15.75
CA SER A 56 -23.32 -35.16 -14.46
C SER A 56 -23.09 -33.73 -13.98
N PRO A 57 -23.43 -33.37 -12.73
CA PRO A 57 -23.15 -32.03 -12.22
C PRO A 57 -21.65 -31.76 -12.39
N PRO A 58 -21.24 -30.58 -12.87
CA PRO A 58 -19.83 -30.29 -13.09
C PRO A 58 -19.09 -30.52 -11.78
N VAL A 59 -18.13 -31.45 -11.81
CA VAL A 59 -17.24 -31.76 -10.69
C VAL A 59 -16.64 -30.43 -10.25
N ARG A 60 -17.10 -29.91 -9.11
CA ARG A 60 -16.51 -28.72 -8.50
C ARG A 60 -15.05 -29.07 -8.27
N HIS A 61 -14.15 -28.50 -9.08
CA HIS A 61 -12.72 -28.68 -8.93
C HIS A 61 -12.29 -28.11 -7.56
N TYR A 62 -12.36 -28.94 -6.52
CA TYR A 62 -11.95 -28.60 -5.15
C TYR A 62 -10.42 -28.55 -4.99
N ALA A 63 -9.67 -28.86 -6.06
CA ALA A 63 -8.24 -28.65 -6.12
C ALA A 63 -7.95 -27.14 -6.13
N ARG A 64 -7.78 -26.54 -4.95
CA ARG A 64 -7.17 -25.21 -4.85
C ARG A 64 -5.77 -25.32 -5.45
N GLY A 65 -5.52 -24.62 -6.55
CA GLY A 65 -4.17 -24.50 -7.10
C GLY A 65 -3.19 -24.14 -5.99
N ALA A 66 -2.10 -24.89 -5.88
CA ALA A 66 -1.07 -24.64 -4.88
C ALA A 66 -0.63 -23.18 -5.00
N LYS A 67 -0.89 -22.37 -3.96
CA LYS A 67 -0.36 -21.01 -3.91
C LYS A 67 1.16 -21.16 -3.90
N LYS A 68 1.83 -20.78 -4.99
CA LYS A 68 3.29 -20.60 -5.00
C LYS A 68 3.63 -19.78 -3.75
N ARG A 69 4.48 -20.31 -2.87
CA ARG A 69 5.03 -19.52 -1.77
C ARG A 69 5.69 -18.31 -2.43
N LYS A 70 5.24 -17.10 -2.08
CA LYS A 70 5.90 -15.89 -2.56
C LYS A 70 7.36 -16.00 -2.14
N THR A 71 8.28 -15.75 -3.07
CA THR A 71 9.71 -15.58 -2.75
C THR A 71 9.81 -14.67 -1.54
N THR A 72 10.51 -15.14 -0.50
CA THR A 72 10.69 -14.36 0.73
C THR A 72 11.27 -13.02 0.31
N PRO A 73 10.60 -11.88 0.55
CA PRO A 73 11.18 -10.60 0.22
C PRO A 73 12.49 -10.47 0.98
N GLU A 74 13.54 -10.00 0.31
CA GLU A 74 14.83 -9.82 0.95
C GLU A 74 14.68 -8.92 2.18
N GLY A 75 15.31 -9.33 3.28
CA GLY A 75 15.21 -8.61 4.55
C GLY A 75 15.85 -7.22 4.45
N LEU A 76 15.33 -6.26 5.18
CA LEU A 76 15.84 -4.90 5.36
C LEU A 76 17.33 -4.86 5.73
N PHE A 77 17.80 -5.89 6.43
CA PHE A 77 19.19 -6.00 6.89
C PHE A 77 20.04 -6.97 6.06
N SER A 78 19.56 -7.46 4.91
CA SER A 78 20.34 -8.32 4.01
C SER A 78 21.65 -7.65 3.55
N ASP A 79 21.61 -6.34 3.30
CA ASP A 79 22.79 -5.57 2.88
C ASP A 79 23.85 -5.36 4.00
N LEU A 80 23.52 -5.65 5.27
CA LEU A 80 24.41 -5.36 6.40
C LEU A 80 25.28 -6.57 6.72
N SER A 81 26.60 -6.39 6.60
CA SER A 81 27.55 -7.43 6.99
C SER A 81 27.55 -7.64 8.52
N PRO A 82 27.49 -8.90 9.02
CA PRO A 82 27.56 -9.20 10.45
C PRO A 82 28.82 -8.67 11.15
N THR A 83 29.93 -8.54 10.41
CA THR A 83 31.22 -8.10 10.95
C THR A 83 31.32 -6.58 11.15
N MET A 84 30.36 -5.79 10.66
CA MET A 84 30.34 -4.34 10.87
C MET A 84 30.22 -3.99 12.35
N LEU A 85 30.88 -2.92 12.78
CA LEU A 85 30.75 -2.39 14.14
C LEU A 85 29.42 -1.65 14.33
N LYS A 86 28.89 -1.67 15.56
CA LYS A 86 27.74 -0.83 15.96
C LYS A 86 28.08 0.66 15.79
N VAL A 87 27.07 1.49 15.46
CA VAL A 87 27.22 2.94 15.16
C VAL A 87 28.13 3.63 16.18
N ASP A 88 27.84 3.43 17.47
CA ASP A 88 28.42 4.17 18.58
C ASP A 88 29.96 4.01 18.68
N TYR A 89 30.50 2.91 18.15
CA TYR A 89 31.94 2.60 18.23
C TYR A 89 32.68 2.84 16.92
N THR A 90 31.99 3.17 15.82
CA THR A 90 32.62 3.36 14.51
C THR A 90 33.59 4.53 14.47
N ALA A 91 33.30 5.60 15.21
CA ALA A 91 34.13 6.81 15.26
C ALA A 91 35.37 6.67 16.15
N VAL A 92 35.45 5.63 16.99
CA VAL A 92 36.52 5.45 17.96
C VAL A 92 37.68 4.69 17.31
N PRO A 93 38.86 5.29 17.10
CA PRO A 93 39.98 4.63 16.42
C PRO A 93 40.45 3.36 17.15
N LEU A 94 40.40 3.40 18.50
CA LEU A 94 40.79 2.27 19.35
C LEU A 94 40.02 0.98 19.01
N ALA A 95 38.76 1.08 18.59
CA ALA A 95 37.90 -0.06 18.29
C ALA A 95 38.38 -0.92 17.10
N GLN A 96 39.26 -0.37 16.24
CA GLN A 96 39.86 -1.12 15.11
C GLN A 96 41.14 -1.86 15.52
N THR A 97 41.84 -1.33 16.52
CA THR A 97 43.12 -1.86 17.05
C THR A 97 42.95 -2.92 18.12
N THR A 98 41.79 -3.00 18.76
CA THR A 98 41.50 -4.00 19.81
C THR A 98 41.45 -5.42 19.26
N ASP A 99 41.61 -6.40 20.15
CA ASP A 99 41.53 -7.82 19.86
C ASP A 99 40.28 -8.24 19.09
N ASP A 100 40.41 -9.31 18.30
CA ASP A 100 39.32 -9.85 17.48
C ASP A 100 38.09 -10.26 18.30
N LEU A 101 38.29 -10.73 19.54
CA LEU A 101 37.18 -11.06 20.45
C LEU A 101 36.36 -9.82 20.81
N VAL A 102 37.02 -8.73 21.19
CA VAL A 102 36.38 -7.46 21.51
C VAL A 102 35.68 -6.90 20.27
N LYS A 103 36.34 -6.98 19.11
CA LYS A 103 35.76 -6.59 17.82
C LYS A 103 34.47 -7.36 17.50
N ARG A 104 34.44 -8.67 17.77
CA ARG A 104 33.22 -9.50 17.61
C ARG A 104 32.11 -9.10 18.59
N LEU A 105 32.41 -8.80 19.84
CA LEU A 105 31.41 -8.31 20.81
C LEU A 105 30.79 -6.95 20.41
N LEU A 106 31.58 -6.09 19.77
CA LEU A 106 31.15 -4.79 19.27
C LEU A 106 30.51 -4.84 17.87
N SER A 107 30.53 -6.01 17.22
CA SER A 107 29.99 -6.22 15.88
C SER A 107 28.46 -6.37 15.85
N LEU A 108 27.89 -6.33 14.63
CA LEU A 108 26.46 -6.53 14.38
C LEU A 108 25.98 -7.97 14.50
N GLU A 109 26.90 -8.94 14.42
CA GLU A 109 26.60 -10.35 14.65
C GLU A 109 25.87 -10.54 15.98
N LEU A 110 26.42 -9.93 17.04
CA LEU A 110 25.91 -10.01 18.41
C LEU A 110 25.07 -8.79 18.83
N ALA A 111 24.72 -7.91 17.88
CA ALA A 111 23.98 -6.70 18.18
C ALA A 111 22.46 -6.91 18.26
N SER A 112 21.80 -6.04 19.03
CA SER A 112 20.35 -6.02 19.13
C SER A 112 19.69 -5.57 17.83
N HIS A 113 18.40 -5.88 17.64
CA HIS A 113 17.63 -5.38 16.50
C HIS A 113 17.60 -3.84 16.44
N SER A 114 17.56 -3.18 17.60
CA SER A 114 17.64 -1.73 17.69
C SER A 114 18.94 -1.17 17.15
N ASP A 115 20.08 -1.83 17.40
CA ASP A 115 21.37 -1.35 16.91
C ASP A 115 21.50 -1.51 15.39
N LYS A 116 20.98 -2.62 14.85
CA LYS A 116 20.86 -2.82 13.39
C LYS A 116 19.99 -1.76 12.75
N LEU A 117 18.87 -1.40 13.40
CA LEU A 117 18.00 -0.30 12.96
C LEU A 117 18.70 1.04 13.00
N LYS A 118 19.47 1.35 14.06
CA LYS A 118 20.25 2.59 14.16
C LYS A 118 21.21 2.70 12.97
N LEU A 119 22.01 1.68 12.68
CA LEU A 119 22.89 1.70 11.51
C LEU A 119 22.12 1.88 10.20
N LYS A 120 21.02 1.16 10.00
CA LYS A 120 20.24 1.29 8.76
C LYS A 120 19.60 2.68 8.64
N THR A 121 19.20 3.30 9.76
CA THR A 121 18.75 4.70 9.76
C THR A 121 19.88 5.64 9.36
N GLU A 122 21.08 5.47 9.91
CA GLU A 122 22.24 6.31 9.56
C GLU A 122 22.59 6.20 8.08
N GLN A 123 22.69 4.98 7.54
CA GLN A 123 22.93 4.76 6.11
C GLN A 123 21.87 5.39 5.20
N MET A 124 20.61 5.48 5.67
CA MET A 124 19.54 6.14 4.91
C MET A 124 19.65 7.66 5.02
N ILE A 125 20.12 8.19 6.15
CA ILE A 125 20.31 9.62 6.37
C ILE A 125 21.51 10.12 5.58
N GLU A 126 22.64 9.41 5.62
CA GLU A 126 23.87 9.74 4.89
C GLU A 126 23.65 9.95 3.39
N LYS A 127 22.71 9.20 2.79
CA LYS A 127 22.37 9.35 1.37
C LYS A 127 21.79 10.72 1.05
N VAL A 128 20.97 11.27 1.95
CA VAL A 128 20.07 12.40 1.66
C VAL A 128 20.43 13.67 2.43
N GLN A 129 21.24 13.56 3.50
CA GLN A 129 21.64 14.69 4.33
C GLN A 129 22.39 15.75 3.53
N ARG A 130 22.22 17.02 3.92
CA ARG A 130 22.94 18.15 3.30
C ARG A 130 24.34 18.29 3.89
N ASP A 131 24.41 18.23 5.22
CA ASP A 131 25.62 18.32 6.03
C ASP A 131 25.75 17.08 6.91
N LYS A 132 26.97 16.77 7.37
CA LYS A 132 27.24 15.58 8.21
C LYS A 132 26.48 15.58 9.54
N ASN A 133 26.13 16.75 10.06
CA ASN A 133 25.45 16.92 11.35
C ASN A 133 23.95 17.25 11.22
N ASP A 134 23.40 17.20 10.00
CA ASP A 134 21.99 17.55 9.79
C ASP A 134 21.05 16.42 10.26
N ARG A 135 20.21 16.71 11.25
CA ARG A 135 19.24 15.77 11.82
C ARG A 135 17.78 16.19 11.69
N SER A 136 17.52 17.47 11.48
CA SER A 136 16.18 18.03 11.58
C SER A 136 15.58 18.41 10.24
N SER A 137 16.37 18.43 9.15
CA SER A 137 15.86 18.74 7.82
C SER A 137 14.75 17.79 7.36
N VAL A 138 13.94 18.27 6.43
CA VAL A 138 12.78 17.55 5.92
C VAL A 138 13.21 16.27 5.20
N GLU A 139 14.32 16.34 4.47
CA GLU A 139 14.95 15.22 3.77
C GLU A 139 15.35 14.10 4.74
N VAL A 140 16.05 14.47 5.82
CA VAL A 140 16.51 13.54 6.85
C VAL A 140 15.33 12.91 7.58
N GLN A 141 14.30 13.70 7.92
CA GLN A 141 13.08 13.18 8.53
C GLN A 141 12.36 12.16 7.62
N VAL A 142 12.36 12.37 6.29
CA VAL A 142 11.81 11.42 5.32
C VAL A 142 12.61 10.13 5.29
N ALA A 143 13.94 10.19 5.35
CA ALA A 143 14.80 9.02 5.44
C ALA A 143 14.55 8.21 6.73
N MET A 144 14.48 8.88 7.89
CA MET A 144 14.17 8.25 9.18
C MET A 144 12.80 7.55 9.17
N LEU A 145 11.76 8.23 8.65
CA LEU A 145 10.43 7.63 8.53
C LEU A 145 10.44 6.43 7.59
N THR A 146 11.22 6.48 6.51
CA THR A 146 11.34 5.38 5.56
C THR A 146 11.96 4.13 6.21
N ALA A 147 13.02 4.29 6.99
CA ALA A 147 13.60 3.19 7.76
C ALA A 147 12.59 2.59 8.76
N ARG A 148 11.83 3.43 9.49
CA ARG A 148 10.76 2.95 10.39
C ARG A 148 9.66 2.18 9.66
N ILE A 149 9.22 2.67 8.50
CA ILE A 149 8.19 2.01 7.68
C ILE A 149 8.68 0.63 7.22
N ARG A 150 9.93 0.53 6.75
CA ARG A 150 10.51 -0.75 6.34
C ARG A 150 10.59 -1.74 7.51
N ASN A 151 10.96 -1.28 8.70
CA ASN A 151 10.95 -2.11 9.91
C ASN A 151 9.53 -2.62 10.26
N TYR A 152 8.53 -1.75 10.23
CA TYR A 152 7.13 -2.18 10.45
C TYR A 152 6.66 -3.18 9.41
N GLN A 153 7.08 -3.02 8.15
CA GLN A 153 6.73 -3.92 7.06
C GLN A 153 7.25 -5.33 7.33
N GLU A 154 8.51 -5.49 7.79
CA GLU A 154 9.06 -6.80 8.17
C GLU A 154 8.34 -7.43 9.36
N HIS A 155 8.07 -6.64 10.41
CA HIS A 155 7.33 -7.12 11.58
C HIS A 155 5.94 -7.62 11.18
N LEU A 156 5.21 -6.85 10.37
CA LEU A 156 3.86 -7.20 9.92
C LEU A 156 3.84 -8.33 8.89
N GLN A 157 4.95 -8.64 8.22
CA GLN A 157 5.09 -9.85 7.40
C GLN A 157 5.11 -11.12 8.26
N LYS A 158 5.67 -11.06 9.47
CA LYS A 158 5.64 -12.17 10.43
C LYS A 158 4.35 -12.17 11.25
N HIS A 159 3.87 -10.98 11.65
CA HIS A 159 2.75 -10.78 12.56
C HIS A 159 1.59 -10.01 11.91
N HIS A 160 0.86 -10.67 11.01
CA HIS A 160 -0.22 -10.02 10.25
C HIS A 160 -1.41 -9.50 11.07
N LYS A 161 -1.63 -10.05 12.27
CA LYS A 161 -2.77 -9.72 13.15
C LYS A 161 -2.53 -8.52 14.07
N ASP A 162 -1.32 -7.96 14.07
CA ASP A 162 -0.97 -6.82 14.92
C ASP A 162 -1.52 -5.50 14.33
N ILE A 163 -2.72 -5.12 14.78
CA ILE A 163 -3.42 -3.94 14.30
C ILE A 163 -2.76 -2.64 14.80
N ALA A 164 -2.18 -2.67 16.00
CA ALA A 164 -1.56 -1.49 16.60
C ALA A 164 -0.33 -1.04 15.79
N ASN A 165 0.56 -1.98 15.45
CA ASN A 165 1.73 -1.66 14.62
C ASN A 165 1.34 -1.34 13.17
N LYS A 166 0.31 -1.98 12.62
CA LYS A 166 -0.25 -1.60 11.32
C LYS A 166 -0.76 -0.15 11.30
N ARG A 167 -1.46 0.28 12.35
CA ARG A 167 -1.91 1.68 12.51
C ARG A 167 -0.70 2.63 12.56
N ARG A 168 0.30 2.32 13.38
CA ARG A 168 1.54 3.14 13.50
C ARG A 168 2.26 3.27 12.15
N MET A 169 2.35 2.18 11.39
CA MET A 169 2.94 2.19 10.04
C MET A 169 2.18 3.09 9.09
N LEU A 170 0.83 3.02 9.06
CA LEU A 170 0.01 3.88 8.20
C LEU A 170 0.18 5.36 8.57
N MET A 171 0.18 5.69 9.86
CA MET A 171 0.44 7.06 10.32
C MET A 171 1.83 7.57 9.90
N ALA A 172 2.86 6.72 9.95
CA ALA A 172 4.20 7.06 9.48
C ALA A 172 4.24 7.29 7.95
N ILE A 173 3.52 6.47 7.17
CA ILE A 173 3.39 6.65 5.71
C ILE A 173 2.74 8.00 5.40
N ASP A 174 1.66 8.35 6.09
CA ASP A 174 0.94 9.61 5.85
C ASP A 174 1.77 10.83 6.28
N ARG A 175 2.49 10.73 7.41
CA ARG A 175 3.45 11.77 7.83
C ARG A 175 4.54 11.97 6.78
N ARG A 176 5.11 10.88 6.24
CA ARG A 176 6.13 10.95 5.17
C ARG A 176 5.57 11.59 3.91
N LYS A 177 4.34 11.24 3.49
CA LYS A 177 3.67 11.87 2.33
C LYS A 177 3.47 13.37 2.53
N LYS A 178 3.09 13.81 3.75
CA LYS A 178 2.95 15.23 4.09
C LYS A 178 4.29 15.98 3.96
N LEU A 179 5.38 15.39 4.45
CA LEU A 179 6.72 15.96 4.33
C LEU A 179 7.16 16.05 2.86
N LEU A 180 6.97 15.00 2.05
CA LEU A 180 7.27 15.01 0.62
C LEU A 180 6.45 16.06 -0.14
N LYS A 181 5.16 16.22 0.20
CA LYS A 181 4.32 17.29 -0.36
C LYS A 181 4.91 18.66 -0.04
N ASN A 182 5.34 18.90 1.20
CA ASN A 182 5.94 20.17 1.59
C ASN A 182 7.28 20.40 0.86
N LEU A 183 8.15 19.40 0.83
CA LEU A 183 9.45 19.48 0.18
C LEU A 183 9.30 19.84 -1.30
N ARG A 184 8.35 19.20 -2.00
CA ARG A 184 8.05 19.49 -3.39
C ARG A 184 7.59 20.94 -3.65
N LEU A 185 6.87 21.55 -2.71
CA LEU A 185 6.42 22.94 -2.84
C LEU A 185 7.55 23.95 -2.56
N VAL A 186 8.48 23.62 -1.67
CA VAL A 186 9.54 24.54 -1.23
C VAL A 186 10.81 24.38 -2.08
N ARG A 187 11.29 23.16 -2.29
CA ARG A 187 12.53 22.85 -3.05
C ARG A 187 12.35 21.60 -3.91
N TYR A 188 12.15 21.80 -5.20
CA TYR A 188 11.90 20.68 -6.13
C TYR A 188 13.13 19.78 -6.33
N ASP A 189 14.31 20.35 -6.52
CA ASP A 189 15.55 19.58 -6.76
C ASP A 189 15.87 18.61 -5.61
N ALA A 190 15.66 19.06 -4.37
CA ALA A 190 15.85 18.21 -3.20
C ALA A 190 14.80 17.08 -3.15
N PHE A 191 13.55 17.39 -3.51
CA PHE A 191 12.48 16.39 -3.59
C PHE A 191 12.79 15.26 -4.59
N GLU A 192 13.29 15.60 -5.78
CA GLU A 192 13.66 14.62 -6.79
C GLU A 192 14.80 13.72 -6.31
N LYS A 193 15.88 14.31 -5.78
CA LYS A 193 17.01 13.57 -5.19
C LYS A 193 16.57 12.60 -4.09
N VAL A 194 15.72 13.05 -3.16
CA VAL A 194 15.19 12.20 -2.08
C VAL A 194 14.38 11.03 -2.65
N CYS A 195 13.54 11.29 -3.65
CA CYS A 195 12.73 10.26 -4.30
C CYS A 195 13.58 9.20 -5.00
N GLU A 196 14.63 9.61 -5.71
CA GLU A 196 15.57 8.70 -6.38
C GLU A 196 16.37 7.87 -5.39
N GLN A 197 17.04 8.51 -4.43
CA GLN A 197 17.94 7.85 -3.49
C GLN A 197 17.22 6.86 -2.55
N LEU A 198 15.98 7.18 -2.15
CA LEU A 198 15.19 6.31 -1.26
C LEU A 198 14.28 5.33 -2.03
N GLY A 199 14.18 5.47 -3.37
CA GLY A 199 13.30 4.67 -4.22
C GLY A 199 11.81 4.90 -3.91
N ILE A 200 11.40 6.16 -3.72
CA ILE A 200 10.02 6.53 -3.37
C ILE A 200 9.30 7.14 -4.57
N THR A 201 8.26 6.48 -5.06
CA THR A 201 7.37 7.06 -6.06
C THR A 201 6.31 7.94 -5.41
N TYR A 202 6.32 9.23 -5.72
CA TYR A 202 5.29 10.16 -5.27
C TYR A 202 4.04 10.06 -6.14
N THR A 203 2.90 9.73 -5.54
CA THR A 203 1.59 9.72 -6.21
C THR A 203 0.71 10.81 -5.64
N PHE A 204 0.04 11.55 -6.53
CA PHE A 204 -0.91 12.57 -6.11
C PHE A 204 -2.14 11.93 -5.46
N PRO A 205 -2.67 12.52 -4.38
CA PRO A 205 -3.94 12.06 -3.83
C PRO A 205 -5.07 12.29 -4.85
N PRO A 206 -6.02 11.36 -4.97
CA PRO A 206 -7.21 11.58 -5.79
C PRO A 206 -8.03 12.74 -5.22
N GLU A 207 -8.74 13.45 -6.10
CA GLU A 207 -9.60 14.57 -5.71
C GLU A 207 -10.75 14.12 -4.78
N TYR A 208 -11.33 12.95 -5.04
CA TYR A 208 -12.45 12.41 -4.27
C TYR A 208 -12.23 10.96 -3.84
N TYR A 209 -12.47 10.67 -2.56
CA TYR A 209 -12.49 9.32 -2.03
C TYR A 209 -13.89 8.72 -2.16
N ARG A 210 -14.19 8.06 -3.29
CA ARG A 210 -15.47 7.36 -3.52
C ARG A 210 -15.34 5.86 -3.29
N ARG A 211 -16.31 5.26 -2.59
CA ARG A 211 -16.39 3.80 -2.45
C ARG A 211 -16.82 3.17 -3.78
N VAL A 212 -15.96 2.31 -4.30
CA VAL A 212 -16.20 1.60 -5.55
C VAL A 212 -17.14 0.41 -5.30
N THR A 213 -18.37 0.49 -5.82
CA THR A 213 -19.37 -0.59 -5.73
C THR A 213 -19.35 -1.48 -6.98
N ARG A 214 -19.81 -2.73 -6.86
CA ARG A 214 -19.88 -3.67 -8.01
C ARG A 214 -20.71 -3.11 -9.17
N ARG A 215 -21.87 -2.49 -8.86
CA ARG A 215 -22.73 -1.81 -9.84
C ARG A 215 -21.98 -0.69 -10.57
N TRP A 216 -21.25 0.15 -9.83
CA TRP A 216 -20.47 1.23 -10.43
C TRP A 216 -19.34 0.72 -11.32
N LEU A 217 -18.63 -0.34 -10.90
CA LEU A 217 -17.59 -0.98 -11.71
C LEU A 217 -18.14 -1.52 -13.04
N ALA A 218 -19.25 -2.26 -12.99
CA ALA A 218 -19.90 -2.80 -14.19
C ALA A 218 -20.33 -1.67 -15.14
N LYS A 219 -21.00 -0.65 -14.60
CA LYS A 219 -21.42 0.53 -15.38
C LYS A 219 -20.21 1.24 -16.00
N LYS A 220 -19.15 1.50 -15.22
CA LYS A 220 -17.96 2.20 -15.71
C LYS A 220 -17.24 1.39 -16.80
N ALA A 221 -17.09 0.07 -16.62
CA ALA A 221 -16.49 -0.81 -17.61
C ALA A 221 -17.30 -0.86 -18.91
N PHE A 222 -18.63 -0.92 -18.82
CA PHE A 222 -19.52 -0.85 -19.97
C PHE A 222 -19.39 0.49 -20.71
N CYS A 223 -19.46 1.61 -19.98
CA CYS A 223 -19.30 2.94 -20.58
C CYS A 223 -17.94 3.09 -21.30
N LEU A 224 -16.86 2.53 -20.77
CA LEU A 224 -15.55 2.53 -21.44
C LEU A 224 -15.56 1.72 -22.74
N LYS A 225 -16.24 0.56 -22.77
CA LYS A 225 -16.38 -0.25 -23.99
C LYS A 225 -17.18 0.48 -25.05
N VAL A 226 -18.32 1.06 -24.68
CA VAL A 226 -19.17 1.85 -25.59
C VAL A 226 -18.40 3.04 -26.12
N PHE A 227 -17.68 3.77 -25.25
CA PHE A 227 -16.85 4.91 -25.67
C PHE A 227 -15.81 4.50 -26.72
N LYS A 228 -15.09 3.41 -26.51
CA LYS A 228 -14.11 2.89 -27.49
C LYS A 228 -14.77 2.49 -28.81
N ALA A 229 -15.93 1.84 -28.77
CA ALA A 229 -16.66 1.44 -29.98
C ALA A 229 -17.13 2.65 -30.80
N VAL A 230 -17.68 3.67 -30.14
CA VAL A 230 -18.12 4.92 -30.80
C VAL A 230 -16.92 5.67 -31.41
N GLN A 231 -15.78 5.72 -30.71
CA GLN A 231 -14.57 6.34 -31.28
C GLN A 231 -14.07 5.59 -32.52
N LYS A 232 -14.11 4.25 -32.50
CA LYS A 232 -13.75 3.43 -33.66
C LYS A 232 -14.65 3.71 -34.87
N GLN A 233 -15.96 3.73 -34.67
CA GLN A 233 -16.92 4.04 -35.74
C GLN A 233 -16.71 5.45 -36.31
N LYS A 234 -16.48 6.45 -35.45
CA LYS A 234 -16.19 7.83 -35.90
C LYS A 234 -14.88 7.90 -36.69
N ALA A 235 -13.86 7.15 -36.31
CA ALA A 235 -12.60 7.08 -37.06
C ALA A 235 -12.84 6.44 -38.44
N GLU A 236 -13.56 5.33 -38.51
CA GLU A 236 -13.92 4.66 -39.78
C GLU A 236 -14.74 5.57 -40.71
N GLN A 237 -15.72 6.29 -40.15
CA GLN A 237 -16.52 7.27 -40.90
C GLN A 237 -15.66 8.41 -41.46
N LYS A 238 -14.70 8.93 -40.69
CA LYS A 238 -13.75 9.97 -41.16
C LYS A 238 -12.83 9.46 -42.25
N MET A 239 -12.33 8.21 -42.16
CA MET A 239 -11.49 7.61 -43.20
C MET A 239 -12.29 7.37 -44.49
N SER A 240 -13.54 6.92 -44.35
CA SER A 240 -14.46 6.74 -45.47
C SER A 240 -14.74 8.07 -46.17
N SER A 241 -15.13 9.11 -45.42
CA SER A 241 -15.41 10.43 -45.99
C SER A 241 -14.17 11.12 -46.59
N ALA A 242 -12.98 10.90 -46.03
CA ALA A 242 -11.72 11.35 -46.63
C ALA A 242 -11.49 10.66 -47.99
N SER A 243 -11.71 9.34 -48.09
CA SER A 243 -11.52 8.59 -49.34
C SER A 243 -12.56 8.96 -50.41
N THR A 244 -13.80 9.28 -50.03
CA THR A 244 -14.81 9.76 -50.99
C THR A 244 -14.48 11.16 -51.50
N ASN A 245 -13.96 12.04 -50.64
CA ASN A 245 -13.58 13.39 -51.03
C ASN A 245 -12.34 13.42 -51.94
N THR A 246 -11.34 12.56 -51.72
CA THR A 246 -10.20 12.44 -52.64
C THR A 246 -10.63 11.93 -54.02
N LYS A 247 -11.47 10.89 -54.06
CA LYS A 247 -12.03 10.38 -55.32
C LYS A 247 -12.87 11.43 -56.06
N ALA A 248 -13.66 12.23 -55.33
CA ALA A 248 -14.45 13.31 -55.93
C ALA A 248 -13.62 14.51 -56.39
N ALA A 249 -12.41 14.70 -55.86
CA ALA A 249 -11.46 15.70 -56.34
C ALA A 249 -10.73 15.22 -57.61
N GLU A 250 -10.36 13.94 -57.67
CA GLU A 250 -9.74 13.32 -58.84
C GLU A 250 -10.66 13.27 -60.06
N THR A 251 -11.98 13.07 -59.87
CA THR A 251 -12.95 13.05 -60.98
C THR A 251 -13.34 14.43 -61.51
N LYS A 252 -12.95 15.51 -60.82
CA LYS A 252 -13.22 16.91 -61.22
C LYS A 252 -12.01 17.61 -61.83
N ALA A 253 -10.84 16.98 -61.80
CA ALA A 253 -9.62 17.41 -62.50
C ALA A 253 -9.57 16.75 -63.88
#